data_AF-A0A530LI83-F1
#
_entry.id   AF-A0A530LI83-F1
#
_cell.length_a   1.000
_cell.length_b   1.000
_cell.length_c   1.000
_cell.angle_alpha   90.00
_cell.angle_beta   90.00
_cell.angle_gamma   90.00
#
_symmetry.space_group_name_H-M   'P 1'
#
loop_
_entity.id
_entity.type
_entity.pdbx_description
1 polymer ?
#
loop_
_entity_poly.entity_id
_entity_poly.type
_entity_poly.pdbx_seq_one_letter_code
_entity_poly.pdbx_strand_id
1 'polypeptide(L)' 'VNTVTVFRDGKEHVPPHLSKEQDIALKAGDRVRVGTPGGGGYGDPLQRDSELVARDVKLGYYTAEQARDLFGIK' A
#
# COMPACT_ATOMS: atom_id res chain seq x y z
N VAL A 1 1.79 2.71 -3.08
CA VAL A 1 2.64 3.92 -3.21
C VAL A 1 2.17 4.93 -2.17
N ASN A 2 3.10 5.60 -1.48
CA ASN A 2 2.76 6.63 -0.49
C ASN A 2 2.16 7.86 -1.20
N THR A 3 0.84 8.03 -1.12
CA THR A 3 0.11 9.05 -1.87
C THR A 3 -1.14 9.51 -1.13
N VAL A 4 -1.50 10.77 -1.29
CA VAL A 4 -2.76 11.34 -0.87
C VAL A 4 -3.46 11.89 -2.10
N THR A 5 -4.70 11.49 -2.31
CA THR A 5 -5.55 12.00 -3.38
C THR A 5 -6.82 12.55 -2.76
N VAL A 6 -7.14 13.81 -3.04
CA VAL A 6 -8.37 14.46 -2.60
C VAL A 6 -9.28 14.64 -3.81
N PHE A 7 -10.52 14.18 -3.69
CA PHE A 7 -11.57 14.35 -4.68
C PHE A 7 -12.55 15.41 -4.20
N ARG A 8 -12.53 16.59 -4.81
CA ARG A 8 -13.48 17.69 -4.54
C ARG A 8 -14.32 17.97 -5.77
N ASP A 9 -15.64 17.99 -5.64
CA ASP A 9 -16.55 18.20 -6.79
C ASP A 9 -16.27 17.25 -7.96
N GLY A 10 -15.90 16.00 -7.65
CA GLY A 10 -15.51 14.99 -8.64
C GLY A 10 -14.15 15.20 -9.29
N LYS A 11 -13.41 16.27 -8.97
CA LYS A 11 -12.07 16.54 -9.48
C LYS A 11 -10.99 16.01 -8.56
N GLU A 12 -9.99 15.38 -9.17
CA GLU A 12 -8.82 14.84 -8.48
C GLU A 12 -7.78 15.92 -8.21
N HIS A 13 -7.25 15.93 -6.99
CA HIS A 13 -6.10 16.74 -6.57
C HIS A 13 -5.10 15.84 -5.85
N VAL A 14 -3.85 15.84 -6.33
CA VAL A 14 -2.72 15.19 -5.68
C VAL A 14 -1.76 16.29 -5.23
N PRO A 15 -1.39 16.37 -3.94
CA PRO A 15 -0.45 17.37 -3.46
C PRO A 15 0.91 17.23 -4.16
N PRO A 16 1.63 18.34 -4.46
CA PRO A 16 3.01 18.27 -4.95
C PRO A 16 3.93 17.48 -4.00
N HIS A 17 3.67 17.55 -2.70
CA HIS A 17 4.39 16.81 -1.66
C HIS A 17 3.79 15.42 -1.37
N LEU A 18 3.14 14.80 -2.38
CA LEU A 18 2.57 13.44 -2.52
C LEU A 18 1.91 12.79 -1.30
N SER A 19 2.61 12.74 -0.18
CA SER A 19 2.25 12.08 1.08
C SER A 19 1.57 12.99 2.10
N LYS A 20 1.58 14.33 1.93
CA LYS A 20 1.11 15.28 2.96
C LYS A 20 0.54 16.55 2.38
N GLU A 21 -0.58 17.00 2.94
CA GLU A 21 -1.15 18.33 2.84
C GLU A 21 -2.10 18.51 4.04
N GLN A 22 -2.35 19.75 4.45
CA GLN A 22 -3.16 20.08 5.63
C GLN A 22 -4.17 21.17 5.31
N ASP A 23 -5.13 21.39 6.21
CA ASP A 23 -6.15 22.45 6.13
C ASP A 23 -7.00 22.43 4.85
N ILE A 24 -7.20 21.24 4.27
CA ILE A 24 -8.07 21.06 3.11
C ILE A 24 -9.53 21.04 3.57
N ALA A 25 -10.27 22.10 3.26
CA ALA A 25 -11.70 22.14 3.46
C ALA A 25 -12.42 21.08 2.60
N LEU A 26 -13.29 20.30 3.25
CA LEU A 26 -14.12 19.26 2.63
C LEU A 26 -15.60 19.56 2.87
N LYS A 27 -16.44 19.11 1.95
CA LYS A 27 -17.90 19.09 2.11
C LYS A 27 -18.46 17.67 1.93
N ALA A 28 -19.73 17.49 2.26
CA ALA A 28 -20.42 16.22 2.03
C ALA A 28 -20.32 15.81 0.56
N GLY A 29 -19.88 14.57 0.32
CA GLY A 29 -19.66 14.01 -1.02
C GLY A 29 -18.21 14.05 -1.49
N ASP A 30 -17.34 14.87 -0.88
CA ASP A 30 -15.91 14.82 -1.16
C ASP A 30 -15.29 13.51 -0.61
N ARG A 31 -14.15 13.11 -1.18
CA ARG A 31 -13.44 11.88 -0.77
C ARG A 31 -11.96 12.14 -0.59
N VAL A 32 -11.36 11.47 0.38
CA VAL A 32 -9.91 11.42 0.56
C VAL A 32 -9.45 9.98 0.43
N ARG A 33 -8.46 9.73 -0.41
CA ARG A 33 -7.77 8.45 -0.52
C ARG A 33 -6.34 8.62 -0.01
N VAL A 34 -5.98 7.84 1.00
CA VAL A 34 -4.63 7.83 1.56
C VAL A 34 -4.03 6.46 1.32
N GLY A 35 -2.93 6.41 0.58
CA GLY A 35 -2.04 5.27 0.51
C GLY A 35 -0.89 5.48 1.47
N THR A 36 -0.86 4.73 2.57
CA THR A 36 0.26 4.75 3.52
C THR A 36 1.41 3.88 3.00
N PRO A 37 2.68 4.25 3.22
CA PRO A 37 3.79 3.36 2.95
C PRO A 37 3.71 2.12 3.86
N GLY A 38 4.20 0.99 3.36
CA GLY A 38 4.48 -0.18 4.21
C GLY A 38 5.77 0.02 5.02
N GLY A 39 6.06 -0.94 5.91
CA GLY A 39 7.36 -1.04 6.56
C GLY A 39 8.45 -1.60 5.64
N GLY A 40 9.72 -1.45 6.05
CA GLY A 40 10.84 -2.15 5.42
C GLY A 40 10.94 -3.61 5.88
N GLY A 41 11.55 -4.46 5.06
CA GLY A 41 11.87 -5.84 5.42
C GLY A 41 13.15 -5.97 6.25
N TYR A 42 13.39 -7.16 6.80
CA TYR A 42 14.62 -7.51 7.52
C TYR A 42 15.04 -8.94 7.18
N GLY A 43 16.34 -9.15 6.95
CA GLY A 43 16.92 -10.45 6.62
C GLY A 43 16.80 -10.84 5.14
N ASP A 44 17.30 -12.02 4.80
CA ASP A 44 17.17 -12.62 3.47
C ASP A 44 15.75 -13.16 3.29
N PRO A 45 14.96 -12.69 2.30
CA PRO A 45 13.60 -13.16 2.09
C PRO A 45 13.52 -14.66 1.74
N LEU A 46 14.58 -15.25 1.18
CA LEU A 46 14.63 -16.70 0.89
C LEU A 46 14.75 -17.56 2.14
N GLN A 47 15.06 -16.97 3.29
CA GLN A 47 15.14 -17.64 4.59
C GLN A 47 13.84 -17.48 5.41
N ARG A 48 12.82 -16.79 4.88
CA ARG A 48 11.53 -16.65 5.56
C ARG A 48 10.79 -17.99 5.56
N ASP A 49 10.24 -18.36 6.71
CA ASP A 49 9.43 -19.57 6.87
C ASP A 49 8.28 -19.62 5.85
N SER A 50 8.19 -20.74 5.13
CA SER A 50 7.21 -20.96 4.07
C SER A 50 5.77 -20.95 4.57
N GLU A 51 5.52 -21.37 5.81
CA GLU A 51 4.19 -21.32 6.41
C GLU A 51 3.73 -19.87 6.65
N LEU A 52 4.67 -18.99 7.02
CA LEU A 52 4.40 -17.57 7.18
C LEU A 52 4.14 -16.89 5.82
N VAL A 53 4.89 -17.26 4.78
CA VAL A 53 4.63 -16.76 3.42
C VAL A 53 3.25 -17.22 2.92
N ALA A 54 2.89 -18.49 3.13
CA ALA A 54 1.58 -19.00 2.75
C ALA A 54 0.43 -18.27 3.47
N ARG A 55 0.64 -17.94 4.75
CA ARG A 55 -0.28 -17.09 5.51
C ARG A 55 -0.40 -15.69 4.91
N ASP A 56 0.71 -15.06 4.52
CA ASP A 56 0.70 -13.73 3.91
C ASP A 56 -0.07 -13.70 2.58
N VAL A 57 0.06 -14.76 1.76
CA VAL A 57 -0.74 -14.93 0.53
C VAL A 57 -2.22 -15.09 0.86
N LYS A 58 -2.57 -15.91 1.86
CA LYS A 58 -3.96 -16.07 2.31
C LYS A 58 -4.58 -14.76 2.81
N LEU A 59 -3.77 -13.88 3.39
CA LEU A 59 -4.18 -12.54 3.83
C LEU A 59 -4.25 -11.52 2.68
N GLY A 60 -3.80 -11.89 1.47
CA GLY A 60 -3.79 -11.01 0.30
C GLY A 60 -2.68 -9.97 0.31
N TYR A 61 -1.64 -10.15 1.14
CA TYR A 61 -0.47 -9.26 1.14
C TYR A 61 0.40 -9.47 -0.10
N TYR A 62 0.43 -10.70 -0.62
CA TYR A 62 1.12 -11.07 -1.84
C TYR A 62 0.23 -11.98 -2.70
N THR A 63 0.38 -11.90 -4.02
CA THR A 63 -0.14 -12.93 -4.92
C THR A 63 0.74 -14.19 -4.84
N ALA A 64 0.25 -15.31 -5.39
CA ALA A 64 1.05 -16.52 -5.50
C ALA A 64 2.33 -16.28 -6.32
N GLU A 65 2.25 -15.54 -7.44
CA GLU A 65 3.44 -15.21 -8.24
C GLU A 65 4.44 -14.37 -7.46
N GLN A 66 3.96 -13.33 -6.77
CA GLN A 66 4.83 -12.48 -5.93
C GLN A 66 5.51 -13.30 -4.83
N ALA A 67 4.80 -14.25 -4.23
CA ALA A 67 5.37 -15.10 -3.20
C ALA A 67 6.51 -15.98 -3.72
N ARG A 68 6.39 -16.52 -4.95
CA ARG A 68 7.47 -17.28 -5.57
C ARG A 68 8.67 -16.38 -5.90
N ASP A 69 8.41 -15.23 -6.49
CA ASP A 69 9.47 -14.35 -7.00
C ASP A 69 10.26 -13.68 -5.86
N LEU A 70 9.59 -13.36 -4.74
CA LEU A 70 10.20 -12.66 -3.61
C LEU A 70 10.77 -13.61 -2.55
N PHE A 71 10.12 -14.77 -2.31
CA PHE A 71 10.48 -15.67 -1.20
C PHE A 71 10.93 -17.06 -1.67
N GLY A 72 10.94 -17.35 -2.98
CA GLY A 72 11.43 -18.62 -3.53
C GLY A 72 10.53 -19.83 -3.27
N ILE A 73 9.29 -19.61 -2.81
CA ILE A 73 8.30 -20.68 -2.58
C ILE A 73 7.87 -21.26 -3.93
N LYS A 74 7.69 -22.58 -4.01
CA LYS A 74 7.22 -23.30 -5.20
C LYS A 74 5.80 -23.80 -5.03
#